data_AF-A0A0G1YU35-F1
#
_entry.id   AF-A0A0G1YU35-F1
#
_cell.length_a   1.000
_cell.length_b   1.000
_cell.length_c   1.000
_cell.angle_alpha   90.00
_cell.angle_beta   90.00
_cell.angle_gamma   90.00
#
_symmetry.space_group_name_H-M   'P 1'
#
loop_
_entity.id
_entity.type
_entity.pdbx_description
1 polymer ?
#
loop_
_entity_poly.entity_id
_entity_poly.type
_entity_poly.pdbx_seq_one_letter_code
_entity_poly.pdbx_strand_id
1 'polypeptide(L)'
;MTHHTRKSIAVAATIAILAIAYYGSFLPLRKSQLFIHALRTVGQARSFPEFAEAMSVPLDAPSPIGQEELVRNMGNYLVNIIRGNAQNPELVAAVMQYMERYYAPILARGRGMSYEQNLFVLGTASEFAFIKTNNPQYLAAAKRYYLQGFSLGPNRPQPLYGLLDVYRMEGDLDRAIEMGEKIVSLWPSDERTKGVLEELKGDKRP
;
A
#
# COMPACT_ATOMS: atom_id res chain seq x y z
N MET A 1 51.12 16.47 8.59
CA MET A 1 49.89 17.02 7.98
C MET A 1 50.01 18.54 7.94
N THR A 2 49.97 19.17 6.76
CA THR A 2 50.19 20.63 6.65
C THR A 2 48.97 21.41 7.18
N HIS A 3 49.18 22.66 7.56
CA HIS A 3 48.11 23.54 8.06
C HIS A 3 46.96 23.70 7.05
N HIS A 4 47.27 23.74 5.75
CA HIS A 4 46.28 23.75 4.68
C HIS A 4 45.42 22.47 4.67
N THR A 5 46.04 21.29 4.81
CA THR A 5 45.30 20.02 4.90
C THR A 5 44.35 19.99 6.09
N ARG A 6 44.76 20.50 7.26
CA ARG A 6 43.89 20.60 8.45
C ARG A 6 42.66 21.48 8.20
N LYS A 7 42.84 22.64 7.57
CA LYS A 7 41.74 23.56 7.24
C LYS A 7 40.78 22.95 6.22
N SER A 8 41.28 22.31 5.17
CA SER A 8 40.44 21.64 4.18
C SER A 8 39.60 20.51 4.79
N ILE A 9 40.19 19.71 5.69
CA ILE A 9 39.45 18.67 6.41
C ILE A 9 38.37 19.27 7.30
N ALA A 10 38.67 20.35 8.04
CA ALA A 10 37.69 21.01 8.90
C ALA A 10 36.49 21.54 8.10
N VAL A 11 36.74 22.20 6.96
CA VAL A 11 35.67 22.70 6.07
C VAL A 11 34.81 21.55 5.53
N ALA A 12 35.45 20.48 5.04
CA ALA A 12 34.74 19.31 4.53
C ALA A 12 33.88 18.65 5.62
N ALA A 13 34.41 18.52 6.84
CA ALA A 13 33.68 17.98 7.98
C ALA A 13 32.47 18.85 8.35
N THR A 14 32.62 20.18 8.38
CA THR A 14 31.51 21.10 8.65
C THR A 14 30.40 20.98 7.59
N ILE A 15 30.77 20.93 6.31
CA ILE A 15 29.80 20.74 5.22
C ILE A 15 29.06 19.41 5.40
N ALA A 16 29.78 18.33 5.72
CA ALA A 16 29.16 17.02 5.95
C ALA A 16 28.20 17.03 7.14
N ILE A 17 28.56 17.66 8.27
CA ILE A 17 27.70 17.79 9.44
C ILE A 17 26.43 18.59 9.11
N LEU A 18 26.56 19.71 8.41
CA LEU A 18 25.42 20.53 8.00
C LEU A 18 24.50 19.77 7.03
N ALA A 19 25.07 19.01 6.10
CA ALA A 19 24.30 18.16 5.20
C ALA A 19 23.54 17.08 5.97
N ILE A 20 24.18 16.40 6.92
CA ILE A 20 23.52 15.39 7.77
C ILE A 20 22.40 16.02 8.59
N ALA A 21 22.63 17.18 9.22
CA ALA A 21 21.60 17.87 9.98
C ALA A 21 20.41 18.28 9.10
N TYR A 22 20.68 18.76 7.88
CA TYR A 22 19.64 19.18 6.95
C TYR A 22 18.82 18.01 6.41
N TYR A 23 19.48 17.01 5.81
CA TYR A 23 18.82 15.88 5.16
C TYR A 23 18.34 14.81 6.15
N GLY A 24 19.05 14.60 7.26
CA GLY A 24 18.75 13.58 8.25
C GLY A 24 17.80 14.04 9.36
N SER A 25 17.68 15.35 9.60
CA SER A 25 16.85 15.87 10.71
C SER A 25 15.86 16.94 10.28
N PHE A 26 16.31 18.02 9.63
CA PHE A 26 15.44 19.14 9.30
C PHE A 26 14.36 18.78 8.26
N LEU A 27 14.73 18.16 7.13
CA LEU A 27 13.77 17.77 6.10
C LEU A 27 12.74 16.73 6.60
N PRO A 28 13.14 15.64 7.28
CA PRO A 28 12.18 14.72 7.89
C PRO A 28 11.24 15.39 8.89
N LEU A 29 11.77 16.26 9.78
CA LEU A 29 10.94 17.00 10.75
C LEU A 29 9.89 17.87 10.05
N ARG A 30 10.33 18.65 9.06
CA ARG A 30 9.44 19.52 8.28
C ARG A 30 8.35 18.70 7.58
N LYS A 31 8.71 17.55 6.98
CA LYS A 31 7.74 16.65 6.34
C LYS A 31 6.72 16.10 7.32
N SER A 32 7.15 15.67 8.51
CA SER A 32 6.25 15.20 9.57
C SER A 32 5.30 16.30 10.05
N GLN A 33 5.77 17.54 10.19
CA GLN A 33 4.92 18.68 10.52
C GLN A 33 3.85 18.92 9.45
N LEU A 34 4.24 18.94 8.17
CA LEU A 34 3.29 19.06 7.05
C LEU A 34 2.25 17.94 7.08
N PHE A 35 2.65 16.72 7.40
CA PHE A 35 1.74 15.58 7.49
C PHE A 35 0.75 15.73 8.64
N ILE A 36 1.20 16.15 9.83
CA ILE A 36 0.30 16.43 10.97
C ILE A 36 -0.73 17.51 10.62
N HIS A 37 -0.31 18.56 9.91
CA HIS A 37 -1.23 19.59 9.43
C HIS A 37 -2.23 19.03 8.41
N ALA A 38 -1.76 18.25 7.44
CA ALA A 38 -2.61 17.60 6.45
C ALA A 38 -3.67 16.69 7.09
N LEU A 39 -3.33 15.93 8.13
CA LEU A 39 -4.29 15.05 8.82
C LEU A 39 -5.48 15.81 9.41
N ARG A 40 -5.27 17.04 9.91
CA ARG A 40 -6.37 17.88 10.41
C ARG A 40 -7.30 18.33 9.29
N THR A 41 -6.71 18.75 8.16
CA THR A 41 -7.46 19.18 6.98
C THR A 41 -8.23 18.00 6.37
N VAL A 42 -7.60 16.82 6.26
CA VAL A 42 -8.23 15.58 5.80
C VAL A 42 -9.43 15.19 6.66
N GLY A 43 -9.32 15.31 7.99
CA GLY A 43 -10.43 15.02 8.90
C GLY A 43 -11.64 15.94 8.72
N GLN A 44 -11.47 17.08 8.04
CA GLN A 44 -12.53 18.05 7.76
C GLN A 44 -12.94 18.08 6.27
N ALA A 45 -12.21 17.36 5.41
CA ALA A 45 -12.43 17.35 3.97
C ALA A 45 -13.81 16.75 3.64
N ARG A 46 -14.54 17.43 2.75
CA ARG A 46 -15.88 17.04 2.31
C ARG A 46 -15.87 16.34 0.95
N SER A 47 -14.73 16.38 0.27
CA SER A 47 -14.58 15.84 -1.08
C SER A 47 -13.21 15.18 -1.26
N PHE A 48 -13.13 14.27 -2.24
CA PHE A 48 -11.86 13.65 -2.59
C PHE A 48 -10.82 14.65 -3.13
N PRO A 49 -11.16 15.66 -3.95
CA PRO A 49 -10.21 16.70 -4.34
C PRO A 49 -9.59 17.44 -3.14
N GLU A 50 -10.39 17.83 -2.14
CA GLU A 50 -9.89 18.46 -0.91
C GLU A 50 -8.93 17.53 -0.15
N PHE A 51 -9.30 16.25 -0.04
CA PHE A 51 -8.42 15.23 0.55
C PHE A 51 -7.08 15.14 -0.21
N ALA A 52 -7.15 15.02 -1.54
CA ALA A 52 -5.98 14.81 -2.39
C ALA A 52 -5.05 16.02 -2.35
N GLU A 53 -5.60 17.24 -2.40
CA GLU A 53 -4.83 18.47 -2.27
C GLU A 53 -4.11 18.54 -0.93
N ALA A 54 -4.83 18.33 0.18
CA ALA A 54 -4.26 18.36 1.52
C ALA A 54 -3.15 17.30 1.72
N MET A 55 -3.37 16.09 1.22
CA MET A 55 -2.41 14.99 1.34
C MET A 55 -1.22 15.11 0.40
N SER A 56 -1.37 15.75 -0.76
CA SER A 56 -0.26 15.94 -1.71
C SER A 56 0.85 16.79 -1.12
N VAL A 57 0.51 17.77 -0.26
CA VAL A 57 1.48 18.69 0.37
C VAL A 57 2.62 17.94 1.10
N PRO A 58 2.37 17.06 2.08
CA PRO A 58 3.44 16.29 2.73
C PRO A 58 4.06 15.22 1.82
N LEU A 59 3.31 14.66 0.87
CA LEU A 59 3.80 13.59 -0.01
C LEU A 59 4.80 14.12 -1.05
N ASP A 60 4.60 15.33 -1.55
CA ASP A 60 5.47 16.01 -2.51
C ASP A 60 6.64 16.73 -1.80
N ALA A 61 6.58 16.89 -0.47
CA ALA A 61 7.64 17.54 0.29
C ALA A 61 8.96 16.73 0.24
N PRO A 62 10.11 17.38 -0.04
CA PRO A 62 11.39 16.68 -0.14
C PRO A 62 11.82 16.15 1.22
N SER A 63 12.12 14.85 1.28
CA SER A 63 12.77 14.21 2.42
C SER A 63 13.33 12.87 1.98
N PRO A 64 14.57 12.52 2.37
CA PRO A 64 15.12 11.19 2.09
C PRO A 64 14.44 10.09 2.93
N ILE A 65 13.74 10.46 4.01
CA ILE A 65 13.15 9.54 4.98
C ILE A 65 11.63 9.75 5.07
N GLY A 66 10.89 8.67 5.29
CA GLY A 66 9.46 8.69 5.64
C GLY A 66 8.48 8.64 4.46
N GLN A 67 8.94 8.73 3.21
CA GLN A 67 8.03 8.74 2.05
C GLN A 67 7.16 7.48 1.99
N GLU A 68 7.78 6.30 2.12
CA GLU A 68 7.07 5.02 1.98
C GLU A 68 5.99 4.84 3.04
N GLU A 69 6.25 5.30 4.26
CA GLU A 69 5.29 5.27 5.37
C GLU A 69 4.10 6.21 5.12
N LEU A 70 4.37 7.44 4.68
CA LEU A 70 3.31 8.42 4.38
C LEU A 70 2.41 7.93 3.23
N VAL A 71 3.01 7.37 2.17
CA VAL A 71 2.25 6.77 1.05
C VAL A 71 1.39 5.61 1.53
N ARG A 72 1.93 4.73 2.39
CA ARG A 72 1.15 3.62 2.98
C ARG A 72 0.00 4.11 3.84
N ASN A 73 0.25 5.11 4.70
CA ASN A 73 -0.78 5.68 5.56
C ASN A 73 -1.89 6.32 4.73
N MET A 74 -1.53 7.09 3.69
CA MET A 74 -2.47 7.61 2.70
C MET A 74 -3.29 6.47 2.05
N GLY A 75 -2.63 5.40 1.58
CA GLY A 75 -3.31 4.28 0.94
C GLY A 75 -4.38 3.64 1.81
N ASN A 76 -4.16 3.53 3.12
CA ASN A 76 -5.18 3.04 4.05
C ASN A 76 -6.43 3.93 4.11
N TYR A 77 -6.28 5.26 4.08
CA TYR A 77 -7.43 6.18 3.98
C TYR A 77 -8.18 5.98 2.65
N LEU A 78 -7.44 5.85 1.56
CA LEU A 78 -8.00 5.71 0.22
C LEU A 78 -8.77 4.38 0.05
N VAL A 79 -8.27 3.28 0.62
CA VAL A 79 -9.00 1.99 0.68
C VAL A 79 -10.37 2.18 1.36
N ASN A 80 -10.44 2.94 2.44
CA ASN A 80 -11.71 3.20 3.13
C ASN A 80 -12.65 4.07 2.28
N ILE A 81 -12.12 5.03 1.52
CA ILE A 81 -12.92 5.83 0.57
C ILE A 81 -13.53 4.92 -0.50
N ILE A 82 -12.75 4.02 -1.12
CA ILE A 82 -13.27 3.06 -2.12
C ILE A 82 -14.33 2.15 -1.49
N ARG A 83 -14.05 1.60 -0.30
CA ARG A 83 -14.96 0.70 0.40
C ARG A 83 -16.32 1.35 0.72
N GLY A 84 -16.29 2.59 1.20
CA GLY A 84 -17.48 3.33 1.63
C GLY A 84 -18.32 3.92 0.49
N ASN A 85 -17.71 4.25 -0.66
CA ASN A 85 -18.39 4.99 -1.73
C ASN A 85 -18.76 4.08 -2.92
N ALA A 86 -19.58 3.07 -2.62
CA ALA A 86 -19.84 1.93 -3.49
C ALA A 86 -20.43 2.23 -4.88
N GLN A 87 -20.95 3.43 -5.14
CA GLN A 87 -21.74 3.74 -6.33
C GLN A 87 -21.14 4.82 -7.23
N ASN A 88 -19.90 5.24 -7.00
CA ASN A 88 -19.27 6.27 -7.83
C ASN A 88 -17.99 5.72 -8.52
N PRO A 89 -18.12 5.13 -9.73
CA PRO A 89 -16.99 4.63 -10.49
C PRO A 89 -15.94 5.69 -10.84
N GLU A 90 -16.37 6.93 -11.07
CA GLU A 90 -15.45 8.06 -11.36
C GLU A 90 -14.59 8.38 -10.14
N LEU A 91 -15.19 8.40 -8.94
CA LEU A 91 -14.45 8.56 -7.69
C LEU A 91 -13.46 7.41 -7.48
N VAL A 92 -13.87 6.16 -7.73
CA VAL A 92 -12.96 5.00 -7.62
C VAL A 92 -11.78 5.17 -8.58
N ALA A 93 -12.02 5.54 -9.85
CA ALA A 93 -10.96 5.78 -10.82
C ALA A 93 -10.02 6.92 -10.40
N ALA A 94 -10.56 8.04 -9.90
CA ALA A 94 -9.78 9.17 -9.41
C ALA A 94 -8.90 8.78 -8.21
N VAL A 95 -9.45 8.01 -7.26
CA VAL A 95 -8.69 7.49 -6.11
C VAL A 95 -7.57 6.55 -6.58
N MET A 96 -7.86 5.62 -7.48
CA MET A 96 -6.87 4.67 -7.99
C MET A 96 -5.76 5.38 -8.77
N GLN A 97 -6.08 6.40 -9.56
CA GLN A 97 -5.08 7.22 -10.27
C GLN A 97 -4.18 7.99 -9.28
N TYR A 98 -4.76 8.53 -8.21
CA TYR A 98 -4.00 9.21 -7.17
C TYR A 98 -3.09 8.26 -6.39
N MET A 99 -3.55 7.04 -6.10
CA MET A 99 -2.70 5.98 -5.55
C MET A 99 -1.53 5.68 -6.49
N GLU A 100 -1.79 5.43 -7.77
CA GLU A 100 -0.76 5.08 -8.76
C GLU A 100 0.37 6.12 -8.80
N ARG A 101 0.03 7.43 -8.79
CA ARG A 101 1.02 8.52 -8.77
C ARG A 101 2.07 8.36 -7.67
N TYR A 102 1.67 7.95 -6.47
CA TYR A 102 2.55 7.86 -5.30
C TYR A 102 3.15 6.47 -5.09
N TYR A 103 2.46 5.42 -5.50
CA TYR A 103 2.93 4.05 -5.38
C TYR A 103 3.87 3.63 -6.50
N ALA A 104 3.73 4.16 -7.72
CA ALA A 104 4.56 3.76 -8.86
C ALA A 104 6.08 3.83 -8.59
N PRO A 105 6.64 4.89 -7.97
CA PRO A 105 8.07 4.92 -7.64
C PRO A 105 8.50 3.88 -6.59
N ILE A 106 7.59 3.49 -5.69
CA ILE A 106 7.85 2.45 -4.68
C ILE A 106 7.84 1.08 -5.35
N LEU A 107 6.87 0.83 -6.23
CA LEU A 107 6.77 -0.40 -7.02
C LEU A 107 7.98 -0.60 -7.91
N ALA A 108 8.40 0.45 -8.64
CA ALA A 108 9.58 0.44 -9.50
C ALA A 108 10.87 0.11 -8.74
N ARG A 109 10.95 0.48 -7.46
CA ARG A 109 12.09 0.15 -6.60
C ARG A 109 12.12 -1.33 -6.23
N GLY A 110 10.96 -1.98 -6.11
CA GLY A 110 10.84 -3.41 -5.81
C GLY A 110 11.25 -3.84 -4.40
N ARG A 111 11.59 -2.88 -3.52
CA ARG A 111 12.09 -3.12 -2.17
C ARG A 111 11.81 -1.93 -1.27
N GLY A 112 11.81 -2.16 0.04
CA GLY A 112 11.49 -1.16 1.04
C GLY A 112 11.09 -1.83 2.34
N MET A 113 11.20 -1.11 3.45
CA MET A 113 10.85 -1.66 4.78
C MET A 113 9.36 -2.03 4.84
N SER A 114 8.51 -1.33 4.11
CA SER A 114 7.07 -1.56 4.08
C SER A 114 6.57 -2.08 2.71
N TYR A 115 7.46 -2.60 1.87
CA TYR A 115 7.13 -2.93 0.49
C TYR A 115 6.00 -3.97 0.40
N GLU A 116 6.06 -5.01 1.22
CA GLU A 116 5.01 -6.04 1.26
C GLU A 116 3.67 -5.49 1.75
N GLN A 117 3.69 -4.58 2.73
CA GLN A 117 2.47 -3.90 3.19
C GLN A 117 1.90 -2.98 2.11
N ASN A 118 2.76 -2.34 1.29
CA ASN A 118 2.31 -1.54 0.16
C ASN A 118 1.63 -2.40 -0.92
N LEU A 119 2.17 -3.58 -1.22
CA LEU A 119 1.52 -4.54 -2.11
C LEU A 119 0.16 -4.97 -1.57
N PHE A 120 0.08 -5.24 -0.26
CA PHE A 120 -1.20 -5.58 0.37
C PHE A 120 -2.22 -4.45 0.24
N VAL A 121 -1.84 -3.20 0.55
CA VAL A 121 -2.74 -2.03 0.43
C VAL A 121 -3.22 -1.85 -1.01
N LEU A 122 -2.35 -2.00 -2.01
CA LEU A 122 -2.73 -1.90 -3.42
C LEU A 122 -3.61 -3.07 -3.87
N GLY A 123 -3.33 -4.28 -3.39
CA GLY A 123 -4.17 -5.46 -3.62
C GLY A 123 -5.58 -5.24 -3.11
N THR A 124 -5.70 -4.81 -1.86
CA THR A 124 -6.98 -4.52 -1.21
C THR A 124 -7.72 -3.36 -1.87
N ALA A 125 -7.03 -2.28 -2.24
CA ALA A 125 -7.64 -1.16 -2.95
C ALA A 125 -8.21 -1.60 -4.31
N SER A 126 -7.44 -2.38 -5.06
CA SER A 126 -7.84 -2.91 -6.37
C SER A 126 -9.01 -3.90 -6.23
N GLU A 127 -8.98 -4.75 -5.20
CA GLU A 127 -10.07 -5.67 -4.91
C GLU A 127 -11.39 -4.93 -4.62
N PHE A 128 -11.36 -3.94 -3.73
CA PHE A 128 -12.55 -3.13 -3.49
C PHE A 128 -12.97 -2.35 -4.73
N ALA A 129 -12.03 -1.84 -5.53
CA ALA A 129 -12.34 -1.15 -6.77
C ALA A 129 -13.06 -2.09 -7.76
N PHE A 130 -12.64 -3.35 -7.86
CA PHE A 130 -13.37 -4.36 -8.63
C PHE A 130 -14.77 -4.59 -8.07
N ILE A 131 -14.91 -4.84 -6.76
CA ILE A 131 -16.21 -5.06 -6.12
C ILE A 131 -17.18 -3.88 -6.36
N LYS A 132 -16.68 -2.64 -6.40
CA LYS A 132 -17.51 -1.44 -6.61
C LYS A 132 -17.86 -1.16 -8.07
N THR A 133 -17.02 -1.58 -9.01
CA THR A 133 -17.14 -1.14 -10.41
C THR A 133 -17.36 -2.29 -11.39
N ASN A 134 -17.16 -3.54 -10.96
CA ASN A 134 -17.07 -4.73 -11.79
C ASN A 134 -16.06 -4.60 -12.96
N ASN A 135 -15.08 -3.69 -12.86
CA ASN A 135 -14.08 -3.51 -13.89
C ASN A 135 -12.97 -4.57 -13.75
N PRO A 136 -12.81 -5.50 -14.70
CA PRO A 136 -11.89 -6.63 -14.59
C PRO A 136 -10.42 -6.22 -14.49
N GLN A 137 -10.05 -5.00 -14.91
CA GLN A 137 -8.69 -4.49 -14.75
C GLN A 137 -8.29 -4.41 -13.28
N TYR A 138 -9.23 -4.07 -12.39
CA TYR A 138 -8.97 -4.00 -10.96
C TYR A 138 -8.83 -5.39 -10.33
N LEU A 139 -9.59 -6.39 -10.79
CA LEU A 139 -9.42 -7.77 -10.34
C LEU A 139 -8.03 -8.32 -10.73
N ALA A 140 -7.62 -8.08 -11.98
CA ALA A 140 -6.29 -8.45 -12.46
C ALA A 140 -5.17 -7.74 -11.67
N ALA A 141 -5.36 -6.45 -11.33
CA ALA A 141 -4.42 -5.72 -10.50
C ALA A 141 -4.35 -6.29 -9.07
N ALA A 142 -5.50 -6.58 -8.44
CA ALA A 142 -5.56 -7.19 -7.11
C ALA A 142 -4.78 -8.51 -7.07
N LYS A 143 -5.06 -9.40 -8.04
CA LYS A 143 -4.34 -10.66 -8.21
C LYS A 143 -2.84 -10.47 -8.33
N ARG A 144 -2.40 -9.55 -9.20
CA ARG A 144 -0.97 -9.27 -9.41
C ARG A 144 -0.29 -8.85 -8.10
N TYR A 145 -0.89 -7.93 -7.35
CA TYR A 145 -0.31 -7.46 -6.09
C TYR A 145 -0.28 -8.53 -5.01
N TYR A 146 -1.34 -9.33 -4.88
CA TYR A 146 -1.36 -10.44 -3.93
C TYR A 146 -0.40 -11.57 -4.31
N LEU A 147 -0.25 -11.91 -5.60
CA LEU A 147 0.75 -12.87 -6.07
C LEU A 147 2.17 -12.40 -5.78
N GLN A 148 2.45 -11.10 -5.98
CA GLN A 148 3.74 -10.54 -5.65
C GLN A 148 4.00 -10.60 -4.13
N GLY A 149 3.02 -10.25 -3.30
CA GLY A 149 3.11 -10.41 -1.85
C GLY A 149 3.32 -11.87 -1.43
N PHE A 150 2.61 -12.80 -2.06
CA PHE A 150 2.75 -14.24 -1.83
C PHE A 150 4.16 -14.74 -2.17
N SER A 151 4.76 -14.28 -3.27
CA SER A 151 6.14 -14.65 -3.62
C SER A 151 7.19 -14.19 -2.60
N LEU A 152 6.91 -13.11 -1.87
CA LEU A 152 7.80 -12.58 -0.83
C LEU A 152 7.57 -13.28 0.52
N GLY A 153 6.34 -13.71 0.79
CA GLY A 153 5.97 -14.41 2.02
C GLY A 153 4.83 -15.41 1.80
N PRO A 154 5.12 -16.65 1.37
CA PRO A 154 4.09 -17.62 0.98
C PRO A 154 3.16 -18.09 2.10
N ASN A 155 3.55 -17.84 3.35
CA ASN A 155 2.78 -18.23 4.55
C ASN A 155 2.22 -17.01 5.29
N ARG A 156 2.29 -15.81 4.69
CA ARG A 156 1.71 -14.61 5.30
C ARG A 156 0.19 -14.62 5.11
N PRO A 157 -0.59 -14.32 6.17
CA PRO A 157 -2.05 -14.28 6.09
C PRO A 157 -2.56 -13.38 4.95
N GLN A 158 -1.99 -12.18 4.84
CA GLN A 158 -2.50 -11.11 3.99
C GLN A 158 -2.64 -11.51 2.50
N PRO A 159 -1.58 -11.96 1.80
CA PRO A 159 -1.70 -12.40 0.42
C PRO A 159 -2.50 -13.70 0.28
N LEU A 160 -2.50 -14.60 1.27
CA LEU A 160 -3.27 -15.85 1.21
C LEU A 160 -4.77 -15.58 1.17
N TYR A 161 -5.28 -14.75 2.08
CA TYR A 161 -6.69 -14.37 2.09
C TYR A 161 -7.07 -13.58 0.84
N GLY A 162 -6.23 -12.62 0.43
CA GLY A 162 -6.46 -11.86 -0.80
C GLY A 162 -6.52 -12.74 -2.06
N LEU A 163 -5.66 -13.76 -2.18
CA LEU A 163 -5.70 -14.71 -3.29
C LEU A 163 -6.91 -15.63 -3.23
N LEU A 164 -7.30 -16.12 -2.05
CA LEU A 164 -8.53 -16.90 -1.88
C LEU A 164 -9.73 -16.10 -2.41
N ASP A 165 -9.90 -14.86 -1.98
CA ASP A 165 -11.03 -14.02 -2.39
C ASP A 165 -10.97 -13.69 -3.89
N VAL A 166 -9.79 -13.35 -4.43
CA VAL A 166 -9.60 -13.11 -5.87
C VAL A 166 -9.94 -14.34 -6.72
N TYR A 167 -9.46 -15.53 -6.36
CA TYR A 167 -9.76 -16.74 -7.14
C TYR A 167 -11.24 -17.10 -7.10
N ARG A 168 -11.93 -16.86 -5.97
CA ARG A 168 -13.39 -16.98 -5.88
C ARG A 168 -14.09 -16.01 -6.82
N MET A 169 -13.65 -14.74 -6.86
CA MET A 169 -14.20 -13.72 -7.76
C MET A 169 -13.94 -14.02 -9.25
N GLU A 170 -12.83 -14.69 -9.58
CA GLU A 170 -12.53 -15.16 -10.94
C GLU A 170 -13.29 -16.44 -11.32
N GLY A 171 -13.92 -17.13 -10.36
CA GLY A 171 -14.51 -18.46 -10.56
C GLY A 171 -13.47 -19.59 -10.68
N ASP A 172 -12.21 -19.33 -10.33
CA ASP A 172 -11.15 -20.33 -10.33
C ASP A 172 -11.19 -21.15 -9.03
N LEU A 173 -12.15 -22.07 -8.97
CA LEU A 173 -12.41 -22.85 -7.76
C LEU A 173 -11.24 -23.78 -7.39
N ASP A 174 -10.44 -24.22 -8.37
CA ASP A 174 -9.22 -25.02 -8.13
C ASP A 174 -8.22 -24.24 -7.27
N ARG A 175 -7.84 -23.04 -7.72
CA ARG A 175 -6.86 -22.22 -6.99
C ARG A 175 -7.43 -21.62 -5.72
N ALA A 176 -8.74 -21.33 -5.69
CA ALA A 176 -9.41 -20.92 -4.46
C ALA A 176 -9.33 -22.01 -3.37
N ILE A 177 -9.60 -23.27 -3.72
CA ILE A 177 -9.46 -24.40 -2.79
C ILE A 177 -8.01 -24.55 -2.34
N GLU A 178 -7.04 -24.47 -3.24
CA GLU A 178 -5.61 -24.56 -2.89
C GLU A 178 -5.22 -23.52 -1.82
N MET A 179 -5.63 -22.26 -2.01
CA MET A 179 -5.34 -21.19 -1.05
C MET A 179 -6.08 -21.41 0.27
N GLY A 180 -7.35 -21.82 0.22
CA GLY A 180 -8.13 -22.12 1.43
C GLY A 180 -7.54 -23.26 2.25
N GLU A 181 -7.11 -24.35 1.60
CA GLU A 181 -6.48 -25.50 2.25
C GLU A 181 -5.15 -25.09 2.90
N LYS A 182 -4.37 -24.24 2.23
CA LYS A 182 -3.14 -23.69 2.80
C LYS A 182 -3.41 -22.81 4.02
N ILE A 183 -4.46 -21.98 3.99
CA ILE A 183 -4.87 -21.18 5.16
C ILE A 183 -5.25 -22.11 6.32
N VAL A 184 -6.08 -23.12 6.09
CA VAL A 184 -6.50 -24.05 7.16
C VAL A 184 -5.35 -24.90 7.68
N SER A 185 -4.36 -25.25 6.85
CA SER A 185 -3.17 -25.96 7.32
C SER A 185 -2.30 -25.11 8.25
N LEU A 186 -2.23 -23.80 7.99
CA LEU A 186 -1.48 -22.84 8.81
C LEU A 186 -2.27 -22.41 10.05
N TRP A 187 -3.60 -22.27 9.92
CA TRP A 187 -4.51 -21.86 10.98
C TRP A 187 -5.72 -22.81 11.07
N PRO A 188 -5.56 -23.98 11.72
CA PRO A 188 -6.61 -24.99 11.81
C PRO A 188 -7.88 -24.55 12.57
N SER A 189 -7.84 -23.43 13.28
CA SER A 189 -9.00 -22.84 13.99
C SER A 189 -9.74 -21.77 13.17
N ASP A 190 -9.35 -21.53 11.92
CA ASP A 190 -10.05 -20.57 11.04
C ASP A 190 -11.35 -21.17 10.49
N GLU A 191 -12.40 -21.11 11.31
CA GLU A 191 -13.73 -21.63 10.95
C GLU A 191 -14.34 -20.91 9.73
N ARG A 192 -13.98 -19.64 9.51
CA ARG A 192 -14.45 -18.90 8.33
C ARG A 192 -13.94 -19.55 7.06
N THR A 193 -12.63 -19.84 7.01
CA THR A 193 -12.03 -20.44 5.81
C THR A 193 -12.46 -21.90 5.63
N LYS A 194 -12.69 -22.64 6.71
CA LYS A 194 -13.31 -23.98 6.62
C LYS A 194 -14.68 -23.94 5.96
N GLY A 195 -15.55 -23.02 6.40
CA GLY A 195 -16.87 -22.83 5.78
C GLY A 195 -16.77 -22.50 4.28
N VAL A 196 -15.85 -21.60 3.90
CA VAL A 196 -15.58 -21.28 2.49
C VAL A 196 -15.11 -22.52 1.71
N LEU A 197 -14.23 -23.36 2.28
CA LEU A 197 -13.78 -24.59 1.62
C LEU A 197 -14.90 -25.61 1.43
N GLU A 198 -15.80 -25.75 2.41
CA GLU A 198 -16.95 -26.64 2.31
C GLU A 198 -17.88 -26.22 1.16
N GLU A 199 -18.16 -24.92 1.05
CA GLU A 199 -18.92 -24.33 -0.05
C GLU A 199 -18.25 -24.63 -1.42
N LEU A 200 -16.96 -24.27 -1.56
CA LEU A 200 -16.23 -24.45 -2.82
C LEU A 200 -16.11 -25.92 -3.26
N LYS A 201 -15.96 -26.85 -2.31
CA LYS A 201 -15.92 -28.29 -2.58
C LYS A 201 -17.31 -28.87 -2.87
N GLY A 202 -18.36 -28.26 -2.34
CA GLY A 202 -19.75 -28.56 -2.65
C GLY A 202 -20.10 -28.18 -4.09
N ASP A 203 -19.72 -26.98 -4.52
CA ASP A 203 -19.99 -26.44 -5.87
C ASP A 203 -19.27 -27.21 -6.99
N LYS A 204 -18.21 -27.94 -6.67
CA LYS A 204 -17.52 -28.84 -7.60
C LYS A 204 -18.19 -30.21 -7.76
N ARG A 205 -19.19 -30.54 -6.95
CA ARG A 205 -19.88 -31.84 -7.11
C ARG A 205 -20.75 -31.78 -8.37
N PRO A 206 -20.65 -32.77 -9.26
CA PRO A 206 -21.36 -32.81 -10.54
C PRO A 206 -22.88 -32.89 -10.36
#